data_AF-A0A959UYI8-F1
#
_entry.id   AF-A0A959UYI8-F1
#
_cell.length_a   1.000
_cell.length_b   1.000
_cell.length_c   1.000
_cell.angle_alpha   90.00
_cell.angle_beta   90.00
_cell.angle_gamma   90.00
#
_symmetry.space_group_name_H-M   'P 1'
#
loop_
_entity.id
_entity.type
_entity.pdbx_description
1 polymer ?
#
loop_
_entity_poly.entity_id
_entity_poly.type
_entity_poly.pdbx_seq_one_letter_code
_entity_poly.pdbx_strand_id
1 'polypeptide(L)'
;IDYAALERLIEHQVVGGVDFLVSMGTTGESATLNAKEKEQLLGATVELVRNRLPLVLGVGGNDTAAVVEALQSFDLSGVDGILSVSPYYNKPIQEGIYQHYKAIAQASMLPIILYNVPGRTASNMSAATTLRLARDFKNIVAVKEASGDLDQIGTILKHRPKDFLVLSG
;
A
#
# COMPACT_ATOMS: atom_id res chain seq x y z
N ILE A 1 6.62 20.94 -2.04
CA ILE A 1 5.39 20.50 -1.35
C ILE A 1 4.74 21.71 -0.69
N ASP A 2 3.44 21.95 -0.89
CA ASP A 2 2.67 22.98 -0.17
C ASP A 2 2.15 22.41 1.16
N TYR A 3 2.90 22.64 2.23
CA TYR A 3 2.58 22.09 3.56
C TYR A 3 1.35 22.75 4.20
N ALA A 4 1.07 24.02 3.88
CA ALA A 4 -0.12 24.69 4.40
C ALA A 4 -1.40 24.11 3.78
N ALA A 5 -1.36 23.79 2.49
CA ALA A 5 -2.46 23.06 1.84
C ALA A 5 -2.60 21.63 2.37
N LEU A 6 -1.49 20.94 2.63
CA LEU A 6 -1.49 19.60 3.21
C LEU A 6 -2.18 19.58 4.59
N GLU A 7 -1.85 20.51 5.48
CA GLU A 7 -2.50 20.65 6.78
C GLU A 7 -4.01 20.83 6.67
N ARG A 8 -4.46 21.76 5.82
CA ARG A 8 -5.90 21.98 5.59
C ARG A 8 -6.61 20.75 5.04
N LEU A 9 -5.96 20.02 4.13
CA LEU A 9 -6.53 18.81 3.54
C LEU A 9 -6.62 17.68 4.58
N ILE A 10 -5.55 17.43 5.34
CA ILE A 10 -5.55 16.42 6.39
C ILE A 10 -6.61 16.74 7.43
N GLU A 11 -6.68 17.97 7.91
CA GLU A 11 -7.69 18.38 8.89
C GLU A 11 -9.11 18.18 8.37
N HIS A 12 -9.36 18.54 7.11
CA HIS A 12 -10.66 18.32 6.48
C HIS A 12 -11.05 16.84 6.44
N GLN A 13 -10.11 15.95 6.10
CA GLN A 13 -10.38 14.51 6.08
C GLN A 13 -10.57 13.93 7.50
N VAL A 14 -9.75 14.34 8.46
CA VAL A 14 -9.84 13.90 9.86
C VAL A 14 -11.19 14.30 10.45
N VAL A 15 -11.58 15.58 10.32
CA VAL A 15 -12.87 16.09 10.81
C VAL A 15 -14.04 15.49 10.04
N GLY A 16 -13.83 15.17 8.76
CA GLY A 16 -14.79 14.48 7.91
C GLY A 16 -15.08 13.04 8.33
N GLY A 17 -14.31 12.45 9.25
CA GLY A 17 -14.56 11.14 9.82
C GLY A 17 -14.19 9.97 8.90
N VAL A 18 -13.15 10.13 8.07
CA VAL A 18 -12.62 9.00 7.28
C VAL A 18 -11.98 7.95 8.18
N ASP A 19 -12.05 6.68 7.80
CA ASP A 19 -11.56 5.57 8.62
C ASP A 19 -10.03 5.49 8.69
N PHE A 20 -9.32 5.93 7.64
CA PHE A 20 -7.86 5.97 7.56
C PHE A 20 -7.40 6.88 6.41
N LEU A 21 -6.13 7.27 6.43
CA LEU A 21 -5.49 8.01 5.33
C LEU A 21 -4.45 7.14 4.64
N VAL A 22 -4.29 7.33 3.33
CA VAL A 22 -3.16 6.79 2.57
C VAL A 22 -2.30 7.94 2.08
N SER A 23 -1.08 8.07 2.61
CA SER A 23 -0.09 9.03 2.12
C SER A 23 0.85 8.37 1.10
N MET A 24 1.45 9.16 0.21
CA MET A 24 2.40 8.69 -0.81
C MET A 24 1.91 7.54 -1.71
N GLY A 25 0.59 7.44 -1.93
CA GLY A 25 0.03 6.59 -2.99
C GLY A 25 0.22 7.19 -4.39
N THR A 26 -0.33 6.54 -5.41
CA THR A 26 -0.32 7.08 -6.79
C THR A 26 -0.96 8.46 -6.88
N THR A 27 -2.06 8.69 -6.17
CA THR A 27 -2.77 9.99 -6.11
C THR A 27 -1.92 11.07 -5.45
N GLY A 28 -1.02 10.70 -4.53
CA GLY A 28 -0.04 11.60 -3.93
C GLY A 28 1.24 11.74 -4.75
N GLU A 29 1.23 11.30 -6.02
CA GLU A 29 2.32 11.47 -6.99
C GLU A 29 3.68 10.91 -6.52
N SER A 30 3.69 9.80 -5.76
CA SER A 30 4.92 9.27 -5.18
C SER A 30 6.02 8.86 -6.15
N ALA A 31 5.69 8.71 -7.44
CA ALA A 31 6.63 8.46 -8.52
C ALA A 31 7.53 9.67 -8.86
N THR A 32 7.11 10.89 -8.54
CA THR A 32 7.86 12.14 -8.84
C THR A 32 8.51 12.76 -7.61
N LEU A 33 8.26 12.23 -6.41
CA LEU A 33 8.93 12.65 -5.19
C LEU A 33 10.33 12.04 -5.09
N ASN A 34 11.32 12.86 -4.78
CA ASN A 34 12.65 12.39 -4.42
C ASN A 34 12.70 11.87 -2.96
N ALA A 35 13.79 11.22 -2.57
CA ALA A 35 13.92 10.61 -1.24
C ALA A 35 13.73 11.61 -0.09
N LYS A 36 14.31 12.81 -0.21
CA LYS A 36 14.18 13.87 0.80
C LYS A 36 12.74 14.38 0.90
N GLU A 37 12.07 14.56 -0.24
CA GLU A 37 10.66 14.96 -0.26
C GLU A 37 9.76 13.90 0.39
N LYS A 38 10.03 12.62 0.17
CA LYS A 38 9.30 11.51 0.80
C LYS A 38 9.44 11.53 2.32
N GLU A 39 10.67 11.68 2.81
CA GLU A 39 10.96 11.75 4.24
C GLU A 39 10.28 12.96 4.90
N GLN A 40 10.41 14.15 4.30
CA GLN A 40 9.77 15.37 4.81
C GLN A 40 8.24 15.28 4.77
N LEU A 41 7.67 14.72 3.71
CA LEU A 41 6.22 14.54 3.58
C LEU A 41 5.69 13.54 4.61
N LEU A 42 6.41 12.44 4.85
CA LEU A 42 6.05 11.46 5.86
C LEU A 42 6.03 12.10 7.26
N GLY A 43 7.12 12.76 7.66
CA GLY A 43 7.21 13.44 8.94
C GLY A 43 6.09 14.46 9.14
N ALA A 44 5.87 15.33 8.16
CA ALA A 44 4.77 16.30 8.21
C ALA A 44 3.40 15.62 8.30
N THR A 45 3.17 14.53 7.55
CA THR A 45 1.87 13.81 7.60
C THR A 45 1.62 13.22 8.98
N VAL A 46 2.62 12.57 9.59
CA VAL A 46 2.50 11.98 10.95
C VAL A 46 2.19 13.07 11.98
N GLU A 47 2.93 14.19 11.95
CA GLU A 47 2.73 15.33 12.86
C GLU A 47 1.37 16.00 12.72
N LEU A 48 0.80 16.00 11.51
CA LEU A 48 -0.52 16.58 11.23
C LEU A 48 -1.66 15.63 11.59
N VAL A 49 -1.49 14.32 11.35
CA VAL A 49 -2.48 13.30 11.72
C VAL A 49 -2.60 13.17 13.24
N ARG A 50 -1.49 13.27 13.98
CA ARG A 50 -1.46 13.24 15.46
C ARG A 50 -2.14 12.00 16.06
N ASN A 51 -1.98 10.84 15.42
CA ASN A 51 -2.61 9.57 15.83
C ASN A 51 -4.15 9.64 15.96
N ARG A 52 -4.80 10.62 15.29
CA ARG A 52 -6.27 10.77 15.34
C ARG A 52 -7.01 9.74 14.50
N LEU A 53 -6.33 9.17 13.50
CA LEU A 53 -6.82 8.08 12.65
C LEU A 53 -5.63 7.29 12.10
N PRO A 54 -5.84 6.02 11.70
CA PRO A 54 -4.80 5.21 11.09
C PRO A 54 -4.17 5.86 9.85
N LEU A 55 -2.85 5.85 9.79
CA LEU A 55 -2.06 6.33 8.67
C LEU A 55 -1.40 5.17 7.93
N VAL A 56 -1.76 4.99 6.66
CA VAL A 56 -1.17 4.02 5.75
C VAL A 56 -0.17 4.73 4.84
N LEU A 57 1.04 4.16 4.71
CA LEU A 57 2.09 4.69 3.85
C LEU A 57 2.18 3.93 2.53
N GLY A 58 2.15 4.65 1.42
CA GLY A 58 2.45 4.09 0.10
C GLY A 58 3.93 3.74 -0.01
N VAL A 59 4.25 2.45 0.02
CA VAL A 59 5.60 1.91 -0.19
C VAL A 59 5.52 0.72 -1.14
N GLY A 60 5.88 0.96 -2.40
CA GLY A 60 5.87 -0.06 -3.43
C GLY A 60 6.71 0.37 -4.63
N GLY A 61 6.88 -0.54 -5.57
CA GLY A 61 7.83 -0.34 -6.66
C GLY A 61 7.93 -1.59 -7.51
N ASN A 62 8.69 -1.49 -8.60
CA ASN A 62 8.99 -2.62 -9.47
C ASN A 62 10.36 -3.25 -9.20
N ASP A 63 11.13 -2.69 -8.27
CA ASP A 63 12.39 -3.23 -7.75
C ASP A 63 12.17 -3.70 -6.31
N THR A 64 12.17 -5.02 -6.10
CA THR A 64 11.96 -5.64 -4.79
C THR A 64 13.01 -5.20 -3.77
N ALA A 65 14.28 -5.09 -4.18
CA ALA A 65 15.36 -4.74 -3.26
C ALA A 65 15.21 -3.30 -2.79
N ALA A 66 14.91 -2.37 -3.70
CA ALA A 66 14.67 -0.98 -3.37
C ALA A 66 13.44 -0.79 -2.45
N VAL A 67 12.37 -1.57 -2.63
CA VAL A 67 11.20 -1.52 -1.74
C VAL A 67 11.55 -2.02 -0.33
N VAL A 68 12.31 -3.11 -0.22
CA VAL A 68 12.77 -3.63 1.07
C VAL A 68 13.71 -2.63 1.77
N GLU A 69 14.63 -2.01 1.03
CA GLU A 69 15.52 -0.97 1.56
C GLU A 69 14.74 0.27 2.05
N ALA A 70 13.72 0.69 1.31
CA ALA A 70 12.84 1.80 1.73
C ALA A 70 12.14 1.51 3.07
N LEU A 71 11.65 0.27 3.26
CA LEU A 71 11.00 -0.14 4.52
C LEU A 71 11.95 -0.15 5.72
N GLN A 72 13.25 -0.36 5.48
CA GLN A 72 14.27 -0.39 6.53
C GLN A 72 14.87 0.99 6.81
N SER A 73 14.77 1.92 5.86
CA SER A 73 15.39 3.26 5.95
C SER A 73 14.43 4.35 6.43
N PHE A 74 13.13 4.23 6.14
CA PHE A 74 12.14 5.19 6.63
C PHE A 74 11.92 5.05 8.14
N ASP A 75 11.81 6.20 8.83
CA ASP A 75 11.21 6.25 10.15
C ASP A 75 9.70 6.03 10.02
N LEU A 76 9.25 4.82 10.33
CA LEU A 76 7.85 4.41 10.26
C LEU A 76 7.09 4.69 11.56
N SER A 77 7.66 5.46 12.49
CA SER A 77 6.98 5.87 13.72
C SER A 77 5.71 6.65 13.39
N GLY A 78 4.56 6.20 13.93
CA GLY A 78 3.26 6.81 13.65
C GLY A 78 2.61 6.36 12.32
N VAL A 79 3.18 5.36 11.64
CA VAL A 79 2.55 4.68 10.49
C VAL A 79 1.93 3.36 10.96
N ASP A 80 0.67 3.12 10.61
CA ASP A 80 -0.11 1.96 11.06
C ASP A 80 -0.13 0.81 10.04
N GLY A 81 0.29 1.07 8.80
CA GLY A 81 0.35 0.07 7.75
C GLY A 81 1.00 0.59 6.47
N ILE A 82 1.29 -0.31 5.54
CA ILE A 82 1.80 0.07 4.22
C ILE A 82 0.83 -0.36 3.11
N LEU A 83 0.75 0.45 2.06
CA LEU A 83 0.10 0.10 0.80
C LEU A 83 1.18 -0.15 -0.25
N SER A 84 1.26 -1.37 -0.77
CA SER A 84 2.32 -1.77 -1.68
C SER A 84 1.77 -2.22 -3.04
N VAL A 85 2.04 -1.40 -4.06
CA VAL A 85 1.61 -1.65 -5.45
C VAL A 85 2.35 -2.84 -6.06
N SER A 86 1.62 -3.66 -6.82
CA SER A 86 2.22 -4.75 -7.60
C SER A 86 3.26 -4.19 -8.58
N PRO A 87 4.37 -4.91 -8.87
CA PRO A 87 5.40 -4.43 -9.78
C PRO A 87 4.84 -3.98 -11.13
N TYR A 88 5.15 -2.75 -11.49
CA TYR A 88 4.77 -2.11 -12.75
C TYR A 88 5.90 -2.18 -13.78
N TYR A 89 5.54 -2.04 -15.06
CA TYR A 89 6.46 -1.99 -16.22
C TYR A 89 7.17 -3.32 -16.55
N ASN A 90 7.85 -3.94 -15.60
CA ASN A 90 8.63 -5.17 -15.81
C ASN A 90 7.78 -6.45 -15.89
N LYS A 91 6.49 -6.38 -15.53
CA LYS A 91 5.47 -7.43 -15.73
C LYS A 91 5.93 -8.83 -15.29
N PRO A 92 6.31 -9.02 -14.01
CA PRO A 92 6.69 -10.35 -13.53
C PRO A 92 5.54 -11.34 -13.66
N ILE A 93 5.88 -12.61 -13.80
CA ILE A 93 4.93 -13.72 -13.71
C ILE A 93 4.34 -13.82 -12.29
N GLN A 94 3.27 -14.59 -12.11
CA GLN A 94 2.59 -14.73 -10.81
C GLN A 94 3.53 -15.16 -9.67
N GLU A 95 4.45 -16.10 -9.93
CA GLU A 95 5.44 -16.49 -8.93
C GLU A 95 6.41 -15.34 -8.61
N GLY A 96 6.75 -14.50 -9.59
CA GLY A 96 7.55 -13.29 -9.36
C GLY A 96 6.82 -12.26 -8.48
N ILE A 97 5.52 -12.05 -8.71
CA ILE A 97 4.67 -11.22 -7.84
C ILE A 97 4.62 -11.79 -6.41
N TYR A 98 4.48 -13.11 -6.28
CA TYR A 98 4.50 -13.79 -5.00
C TYR A 98 5.84 -13.59 -4.26
N GLN A 99 6.98 -13.80 -4.93
CA GLN A 99 8.30 -13.62 -4.31
C GLN A 99 8.58 -12.16 -3.94
N HIS A 100 8.11 -11.21 -4.75
CA HIS A 100 8.18 -9.77 -4.45
C HIS A 100 7.46 -9.46 -3.13
N TYR A 101 6.19 -9.86 -3.00
CA TYR A 101 5.43 -9.61 -1.78
C TYR A 101 5.89 -10.44 -0.59
N LYS A 102 6.42 -11.65 -0.80
CA LYS A 102 7.07 -12.42 0.25
C LYS A 102 8.24 -11.67 0.86
N ALA A 103 9.12 -11.09 0.03
CA ALA A 103 10.27 -10.33 0.51
C ALA A 103 9.82 -9.09 1.31
N ILE A 104 8.81 -8.37 0.82
CA ILE A 104 8.20 -7.23 1.52
C ILE A 104 7.58 -7.66 2.86
N ALA A 105 6.82 -8.76 2.87
CA ALA A 105 6.20 -9.30 4.08
C ALA A 105 7.20 -9.77 5.13
N GLN A 106 8.36 -10.27 4.70
CA GLN A 106 9.44 -10.66 5.61
C GLN A 106 10.23 -9.45 6.14
N ALA A 107 10.25 -8.34 5.42
CA ALA A 107 10.96 -7.13 5.80
C ALA A 107 10.11 -6.14 6.62
N SER A 108 8.79 -6.12 6.43
CA SER A 108 7.89 -5.18 7.10
C SER A 108 7.47 -5.65 8.48
N MET A 109 7.64 -4.77 9.47
CA MET A 109 7.05 -4.92 10.81
C MET A 109 5.58 -4.46 10.87
N LEU A 110 5.10 -3.78 9.83
CA LEU A 110 3.75 -3.22 9.75
C LEU A 110 2.80 -4.10 8.91
N PRO A 111 1.48 -4.02 9.16
CA PRO A 111 0.46 -4.57 8.27
C PRO A 111 0.61 -4.07 6.83
N ILE A 112 0.34 -4.96 5.87
CA ILE A 112 0.51 -4.74 4.43
C ILE A 112 -0.84 -4.86 3.74
N ILE A 113 -1.16 -3.84 2.97
CA ILE A 113 -2.25 -3.81 2.00
C ILE A 113 -1.62 -4.03 0.63
N LEU A 114 -1.92 -5.17 0.01
CA LEU A 114 -1.57 -5.43 -1.40
C LEU A 114 -2.32 -4.44 -2.28
N TYR A 115 -1.72 -3.95 -3.36
CA TYR A 115 -2.42 -3.07 -4.29
C TYR A 115 -2.33 -3.59 -5.72
N ASN A 116 -3.46 -4.15 -6.19
CA ASN A 116 -3.63 -4.63 -7.55
C ASN A 116 -4.29 -3.55 -8.40
N VAL A 117 -3.61 -3.09 -9.46
CA VAL A 117 -4.10 -2.05 -10.37
C VAL A 117 -3.56 -2.28 -11.79
N PRO A 118 -4.01 -3.35 -12.48
CA PRO A 118 -3.49 -3.75 -13.79
C PRO A 118 -3.55 -2.63 -14.85
N GLY A 119 -4.51 -1.72 -14.75
CA GLY A 119 -4.59 -0.53 -15.62
C GLY A 119 -3.39 0.42 -15.52
N ARG A 120 -2.60 0.34 -14.44
CA ARG A 120 -1.36 1.12 -14.25
C ARG A 120 -0.11 0.25 -14.26
N THR A 121 -0.17 -0.97 -13.72
CA THR A 121 0.99 -1.87 -13.63
C THR A 121 1.25 -2.64 -14.93
N ALA A 122 0.26 -2.73 -15.82
CA ALA A 122 0.24 -3.63 -16.98
C ALA A 122 0.41 -5.12 -16.63
N SER A 123 0.16 -5.49 -15.37
CA SER A 123 0.21 -6.86 -14.86
C SER A 123 -0.81 -7.05 -13.76
N ASN A 124 -1.67 -8.08 -13.90
CA ASN A 124 -2.65 -8.43 -12.88
C ASN A 124 -2.04 -9.36 -11.83
N MET A 125 -2.27 -9.08 -10.55
CA MET A 125 -2.11 -10.07 -9.49
C MET A 125 -3.37 -10.92 -9.42
N SER A 126 -3.27 -12.21 -9.74
CA SER A 126 -4.44 -13.09 -9.78
C SER A 126 -5.03 -13.35 -8.40
N ALA A 127 -6.34 -13.69 -8.35
CA ALA A 127 -7.00 -14.16 -7.13
C ALA A 127 -6.21 -15.26 -6.41
N ALA A 128 -5.66 -16.23 -7.16
CA ALA A 128 -4.88 -17.33 -6.59
C ALA A 128 -3.62 -16.82 -5.87
N THR A 129 -2.88 -15.90 -6.48
CA THR A 129 -1.69 -15.28 -5.86
C THR A 129 -2.07 -14.45 -4.63
N THR A 130 -3.13 -13.63 -4.72
CA THR A 130 -3.63 -12.84 -3.58
C THR A 130 -4.01 -13.73 -2.41
N LEU A 131 -4.77 -14.79 -2.66
CA LEU A 131 -5.22 -15.73 -1.62
C LEU A 131 -4.08 -16.54 -1.02
N ARG A 132 -3.06 -16.89 -1.82
CA ARG A 132 -1.84 -17.55 -1.33
C ARG A 132 -1.08 -16.61 -0.39
N LEU A 133 -0.81 -15.37 -0.81
CA LEU A 133 -0.15 -14.36 0.03
C LEU A 133 -0.90 -14.11 1.35
N ALA A 134 -2.22 -13.96 1.30
CA ALA A 134 -3.06 -13.75 2.48
C ALA A 134 -3.03 -14.92 3.49
N ARG A 135 -2.74 -16.15 3.04
CA ARG A 135 -2.63 -17.34 3.91
C ARG A 135 -1.21 -17.53 4.44
N ASP A 136 -0.22 -17.26 3.60
CA ASP A 136 1.18 -17.52 3.91
C ASP A 136 1.76 -16.46 4.87
N PHE A 137 1.21 -15.24 4.89
CA PHE A 137 1.74 -14.12 5.67
C PHE A 137 0.66 -13.42 6.50
N LYS A 138 0.80 -13.49 7.84
CA LYS A 138 -0.15 -12.89 8.79
C LYS A 138 -0.19 -11.36 8.74
N ASN A 139 0.90 -10.71 8.33
CA ASN A 139 0.98 -9.26 8.18
C ASN A 139 0.45 -8.78 6.83
N ILE A 140 0.06 -9.65 5.90
CA ILE A 140 -0.68 -9.26 4.70
C ILE A 140 -2.17 -9.27 5.03
N VAL A 141 -2.72 -8.11 5.35
CA VAL A 141 -4.05 -7.98 5.98
C VAL A 141 -5.16 -7.61 5.00
N ALA A 142 -4.81 -7.07 3.83
CA ALA A 142 -5.81 -6.63 2.86
C ALA A 142 -5.30 -6.60 1.43
N VAL A 143 -6.23 -6.49 0.48
CA VAL A 143 -5.97 -6.04 -0.90
C VAL A 143 -6.82 -4.82 -1.21
N LYS A 144 -6.19 -3.77 -1.75
CA LYS A 144 -6.83 -2.71 -2.53
C LYS A 144 -6.95 -3.23 -3.96
N GLU A 145 -8.17 -3.55 -4.37
CA GLU A 145 -8.44 -4.14 -5.67
C GLU A 145 -9.01 -3.10 -6.65
N ALA A 146 -8.17 -2.66 -7.60
CA ALA A 146 -8.48 -1.68 -8.63
C ALA A 146 -8.43 -2.29 -10.05
N SER A 147 -8.63 -3.61 -10.20
CA SER A 147 -8.70 -4.25 -11.52
C SER A 147 -9.98 -3.97 -12.29
N GLY A 148 -11.08 -3.71 -11.58
CA GLY A 148 -12.43 -3.67 -12.16
C GLY A 148 -13.01 -5.05 -12.52
N ASP A 149 -12.31 -6.14 -12.21
CA ASP A 149 -12.75 -7.52 -12.47
C ASP A 149 -13.60 -8.05 -11.30
N LEU A 150 -14.92 -7.99 -11.46
CA LEU A 150 -15.87 -8.44 -10.44
C LEU A 150 -15.83 -9.95 -10.18
N ASP A 151 -15.44 -10.77 -11.16
CA ASP A 151 -15.33 -12.21 -10.99
C ASP A 151 -14.10 -12.56 -10.14
N GLN A 152 -12.97 -11.90 -10.39
CA GLN A 152 -11.78 -11.99 -9.54
C GLN A 152 -12.07 -11.51 -8.12
N ILE A 153 -12.71 -10.35 -7.97
CA ILE A 153 -13.10 -9.80 -6.65
C ILE A 153 -14.02 -10.77 -5.91
N GLY A 154 -15.03 -11.32 -6.59
CA GLY A 154 -15.94 -12.32 -6.01
C GLY A 154 -15.20 -13.59 -5.56
N THR A 155 -14.22 -14.04 -6.34
CA THR A 155 -13.37 -15.18 -5.98
C THR A 155 -12.55 -14.91 -4.72
N ILE A 156 -11.93 -13.72 -4.62
CA ILE A 156 -11.15 -13.32 -3.44
C ILE A 156 -12.08 -13.24 -2.22
N LEU A 157 -13.22 -12.55 -2.32
CA LEU A 157 -14.19 -12.41 -1.23
C LEU A 157 -14.69 -13.76 -0.70
N LYS A 158 -14.91 -14.73 -1.59
CA LYS A 158 -15.40 -16.07 -1.23
C LYS A 158 -14.35 -16.93 -0.52
N HIS A 159 -13.08 -16.80 -0.89
CA HIS A 159 -12.02 -17.74 -0.48
C HIS A 159 -10.95 -17.14 0.44
N ARG A 160 -11.03 -15.84 0.75
CA ARG A 160 -10.10 -15.14 1.64
C ARG A 160 -10.17 -15.70 3.08
N PRO A 161 -9.06 -15.61 3.84
CA PRO A 161 -9.11 -15.76 5.29
C PRO A 161 -10.11 -14.79 5.92
N LYS A 162 -10.69 -15.17 7.07
CA LYS A 162 -11.76 -14.40 7.74
C LYS A 162 -11.41 -12.92 7.98
N ASP A 163 -10.16 -12.66 8.36
CA ASP A 163 -9.69 -11.34 8.76
C ASP A 163 -8.99 -10.57 7.62
N PHE A 164 -8.95 -11.14 6.41
CA PHE A 164 -8.37 -10.48 5.25
C PHE A 164 -9.37 -9.53 4.59
N LEU A 165 -9.03 -8.25 4.46
CA LEU A 165 -9.93 -7.23 3.88
C LEU A 165 -9.79 -7.12 2.36
N VAL A 166 -10.87 -6.73 1.70
CA VAL A 166 -10.89 -6.43 0.26
C VAL A 166 -11.49 -5.04 0.15
N LEU A 167 -10.67 -4.10 -0.31
CA LEU A 167 -11.01 -2.68 -0.44
C LEU A 167 -11.16 -2.36 -1.92
N SER A 168 -12.24 -1.67 -2.29
CA SER A 168 -12.36 -1.13 -3.66
C SER A 168 -11.23 -0.13 -3.90
N GLY A 169 -10.60 -0.22 -5.07
CA GLY A 169 -9.40 0.55 -5.38
C GLY A 169 -9.55 1.69 -6.37
#